data_AF-A0A6A7C2J6-F1
#
_entry.id   AF-A0A6A7C2J6-F1
#
_cell.length_a   1.000
_cell.length_b   1.000
_cell.length_c   1.000
_cell.angle_alpha   90.00
_cell.angle_beta   90.00
_cell.angle_gamma   90.00
#
_symmetry.space_group_name_H-M   'P 1'
#
loop_
_entity.id
_entity.type
_entity.pdbx_description
1 polymer ?
#
loop_
_entity_poly.entity_id
_entity_poly.type
_entity_poly.pdbx_seq_one_letter_code
_entity_poly.pdbx_strand_id
1 'polypeptide(L)'
;MTSNQSSIKTTNLAKNPNASLLVHDWVSSRPPGDRDRSPEGRRHSSLATMLMQMNSAAVSSISVTINGGATVLEPGTDEDKWCREQHLLNNDFDDAGEAMLGTSPTTARVNGSRESYLANRDVRVVVVKINDGRISDWKGQIKDFAIG
;
A
#
# COMPACT_ATOMS: atom_id res chain seq x y z
N MET A 1 6.09 -7.67 3.20
CA MET A 1 6.19 -7.29 1.77
C MET A 1 6.86 -8.40 0.98
N THR A 2 6.82 -8.38 -0.35
CA THR A 2 7.49 -9.36 -1.22
C THR A 2 8.62 -8.71 -2.02
N SER A 3 9.65 -9.49 -2.36
CA SER A 3 10.82 -9.02 -3.12
C SER A 3 11.44 -10.18 -3.90
N ASN A 4 11.98 -9.92 -5.09
CA ASN A 4 12.70 -10.93 -5.86
C ASN A 4 14.04 -11.30 -5.17
N GLN A 5 14.42 -12.57 -5.13
CA GLN A 5 15.65 -13.08 -4.52
C GLN A 5 16.92 -12.49 -5.14
N SER A 6 16.94 -12.28 -6.45
CA SER A 6 18.06 -11.67 -7.18
C SER A 6 18.13 -10.14 -7.05
N SER A 7 17.15 -9.52 -6.40
CA SER A 7 17.12 -8.07 -6.23
C SER A 7 18.25 -7.56 -5.33
N ILE A 8 18.76 -6.37 -5.66
CA ILE A 8 19.63 -5.56 -4.80
C ILE A 8 18.99 -5.37 -3.42
N LYS A 9 17.66 -5.18 -3.37
CA LYS A 9 16.92 -5.03 -2.11
C LYS A 9 17.13 -6.24 -1.20
N THR A 10 16.92 -7.45 -1.71
CA THR A 10 17.08 -8.68 -0.95
C THR A 10 18.53 -8.88 -0.52
N THR A 11 19.49 -8.58 -1.40
CA THR A 11 20.93 -8.62 -1.09
C THR A 11 21.30 -7.64 0.03
N ASN A 12 20.77 -6.42 -0.01
CA ASN A 12 21.04 -5.40 1.01
C ASN A 12 20.45 -5.79 2.36
N LEU A 13 19.22 -6.31 2.38
CA LEU A 13 18.56 -6.74 3.61
C LEU A 13 19.27 -7.94 4.27
N ALA A 14 19.85 -8.85 3.47
CA ALA A 14 20.65 -9.94 4.00
C ALA A 14 21.96 -9.45 4.66
N LYS A 15 22.54 -8.35 4.16
CA LYS A 15 23.78 -7.76 4.71
C LYS A 15 23.51 -6.83 5.89
N ASN A 16 22.41 -6.08 5.85
CA ASN A 16 22.00 -5.15 6.88
C ASN A 16 20.49 -5.25 7.09
N PRO A 17 20.03 -5.86 8.19
CA PRO A 17 18.61 -6.04 8.45
C PRO A 17 17.91 -4.73 8.85
N ASN A 18 18.62 -3.63 9.11
CA ASN A 18 17.97 -2.38 9.49
C ASN A 18 17.21 -1.78 8.30
N ALA A 19 15.90 -1.61 8.45
CA ALA A 19 15.02 -1.10 7.42
C ALA A 19 14.11 0.02 7.98
N SER A 20 13.80 0.97 7.10
CA SER A 20 12.79 2.00 7.33
C SER A 20 11.73 1.91 6.25
N LEU A 21 10.47 1.78 6.65
CA LEU A 21 9.30 1.74 5.77
C LEU A 21 8.60 3.10 5.82
N LEU A 22 8.33 3.68 4.66
CA LEU A 22 7.59 4.93 4.54
C LEU A 22 6.22 4.65 3.93
N VAL A 23 5.16 5.04 4.64
CA VAL A 23 3.76 4.86 4.23
C VAL A 23 3.10 6.23 4.13
N HIS A 24 2.32 6.47 3.06
CA HIS A 24 1.58 7.71 2.82
C HIS A 24 0.12 7.43 2.44
N ASP A 25 -0.81 8.31 2.84
CA ASP A 25 -2.27 8.18 2.64
C ASP A 25 -2.80 8.85 1.35
N TRP A 26 -2.12 8.72 0.21
CA TRP A 26 -2.45 9.51 -1.00
C TRP A 26 -3.81 9.20 -1.66
N VAL A 27 -4.58 8.23 -1.17
CA VAL A 27 -5.95 7.95 -1.65
C VAL A 27 -6.89 7.58 -0.49
N SER A 28 -6.88 8.33 0.60
CA SER A 28 -8.01 8.30 1.53
C SER A 28 -9.00 9.38 1.14
N SER A 29 -9.98 9.04 0.28
CA SER A 29 -11.26 9.74 0.35
C SER A 29 -11.79 9.48 1.74
N ARG A 30 -11.45 10.34 2.71
CA ARG A 30 -12.10 10.32 4.01
C ARG A 30 -13.59 10.33 3.68
N PRO A 31 -14.38 9.33 4.15
CA PRO A 31 -15.83 9.49 4.06
C PRO A 31 -16.11 10.88 4.63
N PRO A 32 -16.93 11.72 3.96
CA PRO A 32 -17.18 13.08 4.41
C PRO A 32 -17.75 12.99 5.82
N GLY A 33 -16.87 13.07 6.82
CA GLY A 33 -17.21 12.95 8.21
C GLY A 33 -17.95 14.21 8.57
N ASP A 34 -19.16 14.03 9.13
CA ASP A 34 -20.04 15.02 9.74
C ASP A 34 -19.43 16.42 9.86
N ARG A 35 -19.34 17.11 8.72
CA ARG A 35 -19.31 18.56 8.70
C ARG A 35 -20.75 18.97 8.83
N ASP A 36 -21.23 18.85 10.07
CA ASP A 36 -22.41 19.56 10.51
C ASP A 36 -22.32 20.99 9.99
N ARG A 37 -23.39 21.40 9.29
CA ARG A 37 -23.71 22.75 8.80
C ARG A 37 -23.29 23.06 7.35
N SER A 38 -24.11 22.59 6.41
CA SER A 38 -24.71 23.44 5.37
C SER A 38 -26.15 22.98 5.11
N PRO A 39 -27.11 23.90 4.89
CA PRO A 39 -28.53 23.58 4.96
C PRO A 39 -28.91 22.59 3.85
N GLU A 40 -29.71 21.61 4.27
CA GLU A 40 -30.23 20.52 3.45
C GLU A 40 -30.81 21.03 2.13
N GLY A 41 -30.42 20.40 1.01
CA GLY A 41 -31.25 20.45 -0.22
C GLY A 41 -30.62 20.86 -1.54
N ARG A 42 -29.29 20.84 -1.74
CA ARG A 42 -28.73 21.05 -3.11
C ARG A 42 -27.90 19.85 -3.55
N ARG A 43 -28.37 19.13 -4.59
CA ARG A 43 -27.56 18.14 -5.31
C ARG A 43 -26.28 18.84 -5.79
N HIS A 44 -25.12 18.43 -5.27
CA HIS A 44 -23.84 18.92 -5.78
C HIS A 44 -23.71 18.49 -7.24
N SER A 45 -23.28 19.40 -8.13
CA SER A 45 -23.00 19.04 -9.52
C SER A 45 -21.82 18.08 -9.57
N SER A 46 -21.72 17.27 -10.63
CA SER A 46 -20.57 16.39 -10.87
C SER A 46 -19.23 17.14 -10.80
N LEU A 47 -19.20 18.38 -11.30
CA LEU A 47 -18.04 19.28 -11.19
C LEU A 47 -17.76 19.68 -9.73
N ALA A 48 -18.78 20.04 -8.94
CA ALA A 48 -18.59 20.39 -7.54
C ALA A 48 -18.06 19.20 -6.73
N THR A 49 -18.56 17.99 -7.00
CA THR A 49 -18.05 16.74 -6.43
C THR A 49 -16.60 16.49 -6.85
N MET A 50 -16.28 16.66 -8.14
CA MET A 50 -14.92 16.51 -8.65
C MET A 50 -13.93 17.50 -8.02
N LEU A 51 -14.31 18.78 -7.92
CA LEU A 51 -13.47 19.81 -7.28
C LEU A 51 -13.28 19.54 -5.79
N MET A 52 -14.31 19.05 -5.10
CA MET A 52 -14.21 18.64 -3.70
C MET A 52 -13.31 17.41 -3.52
N GLN A 53 -13.38 16.45 -4.44
CA GLN A 53 -12.47 15.29 -4.49
C GLN A 53 -11.03 15.72 -4.76
N MET A 54 -10.80 16.63 -5.72
CA MET A 54 -9.47 17.18 -6.01
C MET A 54 -8.87 17.91 -4.80
N ASN A 55 -9.66 18.75 -4.14
CA ASN A 55 -9.20 19.46 -2.94
C ASN A 55 -8.93 18.51 -1.76
N SER A 56 -9.70 17.43 -1.63
CA SER A 56 -9.51 16.46 -0.56
C SER A 56 -8.25 15.61 -0.78
N ALA A 57 -7.99 15.20 -2.03
CA ALA A 57 -6.77 14.48 -2.42
C ALA A 57 -5.51 15.32 -2.23
N ALA A 58 -5.59 16.64 -2.39
CA ALA A 58 -4.46 17.55 -2.17
C ALA A 58 -4.17 17.85 -0.68
N VAL A 59 -5.14 17.63 0.23
CA VAL A 59 -5.06 18.06 1.65
C VAL A 59 -4.81 16.91 2.63
N SER A 60 -5.10 15.65 2.29
CA SER A 60 -4.76 14.51 3.16
C SER A 60 -3.33 14.03 2.85
N SER A 61 -2.37 14.44 3.68
CA SER A 61 -0.99 13.94 3.64
C SER A 61 -0.51 13.54 5.03
N ILE A 62 -1.03 12.42 5.53
CA ILE A 62 -0.42 11.72 6.67
C ILE A 62 0.68 10.81 6.13
N SER A 63 1.86 10.90 6.73
CA SER A 63 2.97 9.98 6.48
C SER A 63 3.38 9.27 7.75
N VAL A 64 3.80 8.02 7.62
CA VAL A 64 4.37 7.25 8.71
C VAL A 64 5.70 6.66 8.26
N THR A 65 6.77 6.99 8.96
CA THR A 65 8.06 6.32 8.86
C THR A 65 8.13 5.28 9.96
N ILE A 66 8.39 4.03 9.63
CA ILE A 66 8.41 2.90 10.55
C ILE A 66 9.80 2.27 10.47
N ASN A 67 10.52 2.24 11.59
CA ASN A 67 11.84 1.66 11.70
C ASN A 67 11.77 0.25 12.29
N GLY A 68 12.62 -0.65 11.78
CA GLY A 68 12.59 -2.03 12.22
C GLY A 68 13.70 -2.92 11.67
N GLY A 69 13.73 -4.15 12.17
CA GLY A 69 14.58 -5.22 11.68
C GLY A 69 13.85 -6.05 10.63
N ALA A 70 14.38 -6.08 9.42
CA ALA A 70 13.89 -6.89 8.31
C ALA A 70 14.50 -8.29 8.31
N THR A 71 13.68 -9.29 7.98
CA THR A 71 14.11 -10.67 7.79
C THR A 71 13.46 -11.20 6.53
N VAL A 72 14.29 -11.76 5.64
CA VAL A 72 13.83 -12.49 4.46
C VAL A 72 13.48 -13.89 4.92
N LEU A 73 12.23 -14.31 4.74
CA LEU A 73 11.78 -15.63 5.12
C LEU A 73 12.24 -16.68 4.10
N GLU A 74 12.62 -17.85 4.62
CA GLU A 74 12.89 -19.01 3.79
C GLU A 74 11.59 -19.59 3.23
N PRO A 75 11.58 -19.99 1.94
CA PRO A 75 10.40 -20.49 1.26
C PRO A 75 9.90 -21.78 1.91
N GLY A 76 8.59 -21.91 2.07
CA GLY A 76 7.95 -23.14 2.54
C GLY A 76 7.91 -23.31 4.06
N THR A 77 8.47 -22.37 4.81
CA THR A 77 8.19 -22.20 6.25
C THR A 77 6.70 -21.87 6.45
N ASP A 78 6.16 -22.19 7.62
CA ASP A 78 4.75 -21.93 7.89
C ASP A 78 4.47 -20.43 8.00
N GLU A 79 5.44 -19.65 8.50
CA GLU A 79 5.43 -18.20 8.49
C GLU A 79 5.42 -17.63 7.07
N ASP A 80 6.21 -18.18 6.14
CA ASP A 80 6.22 -17.78 4.74
C ASP A 80 4.87 -18.04 4.06
N LYS A 81 4.24 -19.20 4.31
CA LYS A 81 2.90 -19.52 3.79
C LYS A 81 1.85 -18.57 4.34
N TRP A 82 1.83 -18.37 5.66
CA TRP A 82 0.85 -17.50 6.31
C TRP A 82 1.00 -16.05 5.81
N CYS A 83 2.22 -15.51 5.81
CA CYS A 83 2.45 -14.15 5.31
C CYS A 83 2.10 -14.01 3.82
N ARG A 84 2.32 -15.05 3.00
CA ARG A 84 1.95 -15.04 1.58
C ARG A 84 0.43 -15.04 1.39
N GLU A 85 -0.29 -15.83 2.18
CA GLU A 85 -1.76 -15.83 2.19
C GLU A 85 -2.32 -14.47 2.63
N GLN A 86 -1.82 -13.92 3.74
CA GLN A 86 -2.22 -12.58 4.19
C GLN A 86 -1.89 -11.51 3.15
N HIS A 87 -0.76 -11.63 2.46
CA HIS A 87 -0.40 -10.73 1.38
C HIS A 87 -1.39 -10.81 0.23
N LEU A 88 -1.80 -12.01 -0.20
CA LEU A 88 -2.82 -12.21 -1.23
C LEU A 88 -4.20 -11.70 -0.82
N LEU A 89 -4.60 -11.91 0.43
CA LEU A 89 -5.90 -11.46 0.95
C LEU A 89 -5.98 -9.93 1.03
N ASN A 90 -4.88 -9.27 1.40
CA ASN A 90 -4.87 -7.82 1.63
C ASN A 90 -4.42 -7.01 0.41
N ASN A 91 -3.86 -7.65 -0.61
CA ASN A 91 -3.48 -6.99 -1.85
C ASN A 91 -4.42 -7.50 -2.94
N ASP A 92 -5.53 -6.78 -3.10
CA ASP A 92 -6.42 -7.03 -4.22
C ASP A 92 -5.76 -6.50 -5.49
N PHE A 93 -5.06 -7.39 -6.21
CA PHE A 93 -4.57 -7.11 -7.56
C PHE A 93 -5.69 -7.24 -8.60
N ASP A 94 -6.90 -6.78 -8.27
CA ASP A 94 -7.89 -6.55 -9.30
C ASP A 94 -7.28 -5.55 -10.28
N ASP A 95 -7.23 -5.99 -11.53
CA ASP A 95 -6.68 -5.31 -12.70
C ASP A 95 -6.72 -3.79 -12.50
N ALA A 96 -5.59 -3.18 -12.16
CA ALA A 96 -5.44 -1.74 -12.24
C ALA A 96 -5.68 -1.44 -13.72
N GLY A 97 -6.94 -1.09 -14.05
CA GLY A 97 -7.49 -1.15 -15.39
C GLY A 97 -6.52 -0.61 -16.44
N GLU A 98 -6.66 -0.97 -17.71
CA GLU A 98 -7.86 -0.58 -18.49
C GLU A 98 -8.36 0.85 -18.14
N ALA A 99 -7.49 1.71 -17.62
CA ALA A 99 -7.59 3.15 -17.63
C ALA A 99 -7.13 3.61 -19.02
N MET A 100 -8.04 3.43 -19.98
CA MET A 100 -8.27 4.37 -21.08
C MET A 100 -7.04 4.94 -21.82
N LEU A 101 -6.25 4.11 -22.51
CA LEU A 101 -5.50 4.60 -23.70
C LEU A 101 -4.97 3.53 -24.68
N GLY A 102 -5.64 2.38 -24.85
CA GLY A 102 -5.17 1.34 -25.77
C GLY A 102 -6.30 0.64 -26.53
N THR A 103 -6.66 1.15 -27.71
CA THR A 103 -7.48 0.40 -28.67
C THR A 103 -6.64 -0.71 -29.30
N SER A 104 -6.71 -1.94 -28.79
CA SER A 104 -6.33 -3.14 -29.55
C SER A 104 -7.09 -4.37 -29.06
N PRO A 105 -7.82 -5.08 -29.93
CA PRO A 105 -8.62 -6.23 -29.54
C PRO A 105 -7.79 -7.51 -29.70
N THR A 106 -7.32 -8.13 -28.62
CA THR A 106 -6.90 -9.55 -28.68
C THR A 106 -7.03 -10.25 -27.34
N THR A 107 -8.02 -11.14 -27.30
CA THR A 107 -7.99 -12.48 -26.71
C THR A 107 -7.95 -12.59 -25.18
N ALA A 108 -9.08 -13.06 -24.66
CA ALA A 108 -9.29 -13.69 -23.36
C ALA A 108 -8.00 -14.26 -22.73
N ARG A 109 -7.53 -13.63 -21.65
CA ARG A 109 -6.52 -14.21 -20.77
C ARG A 109 -7.14 -14.55 -19.42
N VAL A 110 -7.34 -15.85 -19.29
CA VAL A 110 -7.55 -16.67 -18.09
C VAL A 110 -6.96 -16.06 -16.82
N ASN A 111 -7.83 -15.81 -15.83
CA ASN A 111 -7.76 -16.07 -14.38
C ASN A 111 -6.39 -16.40 -13.69
N GLY A 112 -5.25 -15.89 -14.15
CA GLY A 112 -3.90 -16.30 -13.71
C GLY A 112 -3.04 -15.21 -13.06
N SER A 113 -3.55 -13.98 -12.92
CA SER A 113 -2.72 -12.82 -12.56
C SER A 113 -2.26 -12.83 -11.09
N ARG A 114 -3.12 -13.26 -10.15
CA ARG A 114 -2.83 -13.25 -8.69
C ARG A 114 -1.72 -14.21 -8.28
N GLU A 115 -1.74 -15.42 -8.82
CA GLU A 115 -0.77 -16.45 -8.48
C GLU A 115 0.54 -16.29 -9.27
N SER A 116 0.52 -15.70 -10.47
CA SER A 116 1.71 -15.62 -11.34
C SER A 116 2.93 -14.91 -10.69
N TYR A 117 2.71 -13.88 -9.88
CA TYR A 117 3.80 -13.15 -9.20
C TYR A 117 4.38 -13.91 -8.00
N LEU A 118 3.62 -14.79 -7.35
CA LEU A 118 4.07 -15.58 -6.19
C LEU A 118 4.43 -17.03 -6.55
N ALA A 119 3.91 -17.53 -7.66
CA ALA A 119 4.25 -18.83 -8.23
C ALA A 119 5.66 -18.83 -8.83
N ASN A 120 6.21 -17.66 -9.15
CA ASN A 120 7.62 -17.53 -9.44
C ASN A 120 8.43 -17.83 -8.17
N ARG A 121 9.15 -18.96 -8.15
CA ARG A 121 10.01 -19.42 -7.04
C ARG A 121 11.07 -18.40 -6.63
N ASP A 122 11.27 -17.36 -7.44
CA ASP A 122 12.20 -16.27 -7.22
C ASP A 122 11.66 -15.16 -6.29
N VAL A 123 10.39 -15.22 -5.85
CA VAL A 123 9.82 -14.23 -4.92
C VAL A 123 9.91 -14.67 -3.46
N ARG A 124 10.54 -13.84 -2.65
CA ARG A 124 10.70 -13.99 -1.19
C ARG A 124 9.76 -13.08 -0.42
N VAL A 125 9.31 -13.57 0.73
CA VAL A 125 8.58 -12.76 1.72
C VAL A 125 9.59 -12.09 2.63
N VAL A 126 9.43 -10.79 2.84
CA VAL A 126 10.20 -9.99 3.80
C VAL A 126 9.27 -9.49 4.89
N VAL A 127 9.59 -9.86 6.12
CA VAL A 127 8.90 -9.40 7.34
C VAL A 127 9.77 -8.34 8.02
N VAL A 128 9.15 -7.28 8.52
CA VAL A 128 9.84 -6.24 9.28
C VAL A 128 9.27 -6.23 10.69
N LYS A 129 10.11 -6.54 11.68
CA LYS A 129 9.80 -6.35 13.09
C LYS A 129 9.92 -4.87 13.41
N ILE A 130 8.79 -4.25 13.74
CA ILE A 130 8.71 -2.81 14.04
C ILE A 130 9.29 -2.55 15.42
N ASN A 131 10.16 -1.54 15.53
CA ASN A 131 10.72 -1.08 16.79
C ASN A 131 10.11 0.28 17.17
N ASP A 132 10.10 1.22 16.24
CA ASP A 132 9.68 2.60 16.46
C ASP A 132 9.21 3.25 15.15
N GLY A 133 8.74 4.48 15.24
CA GLY A 133 8.41 5.26 14.06
C GLY A 133 7.98 6.67 14.35
N ARG A 134 7.71 7.39 13.26
CA ARG A 134 7.33 8.80 13.24
C ARG A 134 6.13 9.00 12.34
N ILE A 135 5.09 9.62 12.88
CA ILE A 135 3.87 10.02 12.17
C ILE A 135 3.94 11.52 11.92
N SER A 136 3.75 11.95 10.68
CA SER A 136 3.59 13.36 10.31
C SER A 136 2.20 13.58 9.75
N ASP A 137 1.53 14.65 10.15
CA ASP A 137 0.24 15.04 9.58
C ASP A 137 0.34 16.23 8.62
N TRP A 138 -0.74 16.49 7.90
CA TRP A 138 -0.87 17.61 6.97
C TRP A 138 -0.86 18.99 7.65
N LYS A 139 -1.00 19.05 8.97
CA LYS A 139 -0.91 20.28 9.77
C LYS A 139 0.52 20.54 10.29
N GLY A 140 1.47 19.68 9.92
CA GLY A 140 2.86 19.77 10.35
C GLY A 140 3.12 19.25 11.77
N GLN A 141 2.15 18.57 12.40
CA GLN A 141 2.38 17.88 13.67
C GLN A 141 3.18 16.62 13.44
N ILE A 142 4.13 16.37 14.35
CA ILE A 142 4.98 15.19 14.33
C ILE A 142 4.78 14.45 15.64
N LYS A 143 4.54 13.14 15.57
CA LYS A 143 4.43 12.26 16.73
C LYS A 143 5.33 11.05 16.56
N ASP A 144 6.25 10.87 17.50
CA ASP A 144 7.10 9.69 17.58
C ASP A 144 6.43 8.61 18.44
N PHE A 145 6.67 7.35 18.12
CA PHE A 145 6.22 6.19 18.89
C PHE A 145 7.32 5.12 18.96
N ALA A 146 7.29 4.31 20.01
CA ALA A 146 8.14 3.14 20.19
C ALA A 146 7.29 1.97 20.69
N ILE A 147 7.62 0.77 20.23
CA ILE A 147 7.00 -0.49 20.66
C ILE A 147 8.00 -1.17 21.59
N GLY A 148 7.64 -1.23 22.89
CA GLY A 148 8.46 -1.85 23.94
C GLY A 148 8.49 -3.37 23.87
#